data_AF-A0A662CCK3-F1
#
_entry.id   AF-A0A662CCK3-F1
#
_cell.length_a   1.000
_cell.length_b   1.000
_cell.length_c   1.000
_cell.angle_alpha   90.00
_cell.angle_beta   90.00
_cell.angle_gamma   90.00
#
_symmetry.space_group_name_H-M   'P 1'
#
loop_
_entity.id
_entity.type
_entity.pdbx_description
1 polymer ?
#
loop_
_entity_poly.entity_id
_entity_poly.type
_entity_poly.pdbx_seq_one_letter_code
_entity_poly.pdbx_strand_id
1 'polypeptide(L)'
;MGCRLCEVACAVEHSKTKDPVAAFLEEDWEPFSHTVVEMIGPVSFSLSCRHCDEPYCVEACISGALRVEDDGRVVIYEEVCVACGMCVVSCPWGAIKPRKRDGVVKAAKCDLCPDREVPACVAACPNRALNFDTALGPGLEKVEEEEIIEG
;
A
#
# COMPACT_ATOMS: atom_id res chain seq x y z
N MET A 1 -10.93 -6.51 14.77
CA MET A 1 -9.82 -6.22 15.71
C MET A 1 -8.65 -5.61 14.92
N GLY A 2 -8.17 -4.43 15.32
CA GLY A 2 -7.05 -3.73 14.66
C GLY A 2 -5.68 -4.16 15.19
N CYS A 3 -5.29 -5.43 15.00
CA CYS A 3 -4.07 -6.00 15.61
C CYS A 3 -2.72 -5.50 15.04
N ARG A 4 -2.73 -4.71 13.96
CA ARG A 4 -1.54 -4.11 13.31
C ARG A 4 -0.49 -5.08 12.76
N LEU A 5 -0.73 -6.40 12.76
CA LEU A 5 0.19 -7.38 12.17
C LEU A 5 0.43 -7.14 10.67
N CYS A 6 -0.56 -6.62 9.95
CA CYS A 6 -0.40 -6.22 8.55
C CYS A 6 0.60 -5.06 8.37
N GLU A 7 0.71 -4.15 9.33
CA GLU A 7 1.71 -3.06 9.29
C GLU A 7 3.12 -3.64 9.44
N VAL A 8 3.31 -4.49 10.45
CA VAL A 8 4.60 -5.14 10.72
C VAL A 8 5.02 -6.01 9.54
N ALA A 9 4.13 -6.88 9.04
CA ALA A 9 4.43 -7.74 7.91
C ALA A 9 4.76 -6.94 6.64
N CYS A 10 4.06 -5.83 6.41
CA CYS A 10 4.35 -4.95 5.28
C CYS A 10 5.72 -4.29 5.42
N ALA A 11 6.03 -3.71 6.59
CA ALA A 11 7.32 -3.07 6.84
C ALA A 11 8.49 -4.06 6.70
N VAL A 12 8.35 -5.27 7.27
CA VAL A 12 9.36 -6.34 7.17
C VAL A 12 9.53 -6.80 5.73
N GLU A 13 8.44 -6.97 4.98
CA GLU A 13 8.53 -7.29 3.55
C GLU A 13 9.25 -6.20 2.75
N HIS A 14 9.18 -4.93 3.12
CA HIS A 14 9.89 -3.87 2.38
C HIS A 14 11.25 -3.49 2.99
N SER A 15 11.68 -4.21 4.03
CA SER A 15 13.00 -4.08 4.63
C SER A 15 14.08 -4.77 3.77
N LYS A 16 15.36 -4.43 3.99
CA LYS A 16 16.48 -5.14 3.32
C LYS A 16 16.68 -6.54 3.90
N THR A 17 16.47 -6.70 5.20
CA THR A 17 16.76 -7.93 5.96
C THR A 17 15.66 -8.97 5.86
N LYS A 18 14.40 -8.56 5.64
CA LYS A 18 13.19 -9.42 5.64
C LYS A 18 12.99 -10.19 6.96
N ASP A 19 13.67 -9.77 8.02
CA ASP A 19 13.56 -10.34 9.37
C ASP A 19 12.95 -9.29 10.32
N PRO A 20 11.96 -9.65 11.14
CA PRO A 20 11.26 -8.69 11.99
C PRO A 20 12.12 -8.07 13.09
N VAL A 21 13.20 -8.71 13.52
CA VAL A 21 14.10 -8.16 14.53
C VAL A 21 15.16 -7.30 13.86
N ALA A 22 15.84 -7.84 12.85
CA ALA A 22 16.90 -7.13 12.14
C ALA A 22 16.39 -5.89 11.41
N ALA A 23 15.18 -5.94 10.80
CA ALA A 23 14.60 -4.78 10.14
C ALA A 23 14.47 -3.58 11.08
N PHE A 24 14.07 -3.80 12.34
CA PHE A 24 13.82 -2.73 13.30
C PHE A 24 15.04 -2.34 14.14
N LEU A 25 16.04 -3.21 14.27
CA LEU A 25 17.19 -2.98 15.15
C LEU A 25 18.53 -2.80 14.41
N GLU A 26 18.65 -3.30 13.18
CA GLU A 26 19.92 -3.36 12.44
C GLU A 26 19.94 -2.48 11.18
N GLU A 27 18.78 -2.09 10.62
CA GLU A 27 18.73 -1.21 9.45
C GLU A 27 18.93 0.27 9.84
N ASP A 28 19.66 1.01 9.00
CA ASP A 28 19.94 2.45 9.20
C ASP A 28 18.71 3.36 8.94
N TRP A 29 17.58 2.80 8.53
CA TRP A 29 16.32 3.51 8.31
C TRP A 29 15.18 2.83 9.05
N GLU A 30 14.17 3.63 9.40
CA GLU A 30 12.97 3.13 10.04
C GLU A 30 12.17 2.25 9.07
N PRO A 31 11.81 1.01 9.45
CA PRO A 31 10.91 0.18 8.67
C PRO A 31 9.61 0.90 8.36
N PHE A 32 9.27 0.96 7.08
CA PHE A 32 8.15 1.74 6.60
C PHE A 32 7.04 0.83 6.10
N SER A 33 5.89 0.83 6.78
CA SER A 33 4.72 0.11 6.33
C SER A 33 3.98 0.89 5.24
N HIS A 34 3.64 0.22 4.15
CA HIS A 34 2.78 0.75 3.09
C HIS A 34 1.28 0.64 3.39
N THR A 35 0.92 0.06 4.53
CA THR A 35 -0.45 0.04 5.05
C THR A 35 -0.51 0.52 6.50
N VAL A 36 -1.61 1.17 6.87
CA VAL A 36 -1.84 1.66 8.22
C VAL A 36 -3.21 1.21 8.69
N VAL A 37 -3.29 0.69 9.91
CA VAL A 37 -4.54 0.36 10.58
C VAL A 37 -5.05 1.60 11.31
N GLU A 38 -6.19 2.09 10.85
CA GLU A 38 -6.93 3.14 11.49
C GLU A 38 -8.03 2.56 12.39
N MET A 39 -8.28 3.22 13.51
CA MET A 39 -9.28 2.80 14.49
C MET A 39 -10.13 3.99 14.93
N ILE A 40 -11.44 3.85 14.79
CA ILE A 40 -12.44 4.85 15.18
C ILE A 40 -13.45 4.15 16.08
N GLY A 41 -13.27 4.28 17.40
CA GLY A 41 -14.06 3.54 18.38
C GLY A 41 -13.99 2.03 18.14
N PRO A 42 -15.12 1.33 17.89
CA PRO A 42 -15.12 -0.10 17.63
C PRO A 42 -14.73 -0.48 16.18
N VAL A 43 -14.67 0.50 15.27
CA VAL A 43 -14.37 0.26 13.86
C VAL A 43 -12.86 0.26 13.66
N SER A 44 -12.33 -0.76 12.99
CA SER A 44 -10.92 -0.84 12.59
C SER A 44 -10.83 -1.21 11.11
N PHE A 45 -10.01 -0.50 10.35
CA PHE A 45 -9.78 -0.80 8.93
C PHE A 45 -8.31 -0.58 8.57
N SER A 46 -7.85 -1.26 7.52
CA SER A 46 -6.51 -1.10 6.96
C SER A 46 -6.59 -0.19 5.75
N LEU A 47 -5.85 0.93 5.81
CA LEU A 47 -5.69 1.88 4.73
C LEU A 47 -4.43 1.50 3.96
N SER A 48 -4.56 1.33 2.65
CA SER A 48 -3.46 1.06 1.72
C SER A 48 -3.76 1.71 0.36
N CYS A 49 -2.81 1.71 -0.57
CA CYS A 49 -3.06 2.20 -1.92
C CYS A 49 -4.14 1.35 -2.60
N ARG A 50 -5.10 2.01 -3.26
CA ARG A 50 -6.19 1.34 -3.97
C ARG A 50 -5.88 1.03 -5.43
N HIS A 51 -4.70 1.43 -5.92
CA HIS A 51 -4.29 1.27 -7.32
C HIS A 51 -5.33 1.76 -8.33
N CYS A 52 -5.99 2.90 -8.06
CA CYS A 52 -7.15 3.41 -8.81
C CYS A 52 -7.01 3.36 -10.34
N ASP A 53 -8.12 3.09 -11.03
CA ASP A 53 -8.25 3.15 -12.50
C ASP A 53 -7.98 4.54 -13.07
N GLU A 54 -8.43 5.57 -12.34
CA GLU A 54 -8.16 6.97 -12.62
C GLU A 54 -7.23 7.55 -11.52
N PRO A 55 -5.90 7.30 -11.63
CA PRO A 55 -4.98 7.66 -10.57
C PRO A 55 -4.53 9.13 -10.68
N TYR A 56 -5.19 10.02 -9.94
CA TYR A 56 -4.77 11.44 -9.82
C TYR A 56 -3.30 11.63 -9.43
N CYS A 57 -2.73 10.66 -8.69
CA CYS A 57 -1.33 10.69 -8.32
C CYS A 57 -0.36 10.51 -9.50
N VAL A 58 -0.76 9.79 -10.55
CA VAL A 58 -0.02 9.68 -11.81
C VAL A 58 -0.08 11.00 -12.57
N GLU A 59 -1.27 11.57 -12.73
CA GLU A 59 -1.48 12.86 -13.39
C GLU A 59 -0.69 14.01 -12.72
N ALA A 60 -0.67 14.02 -11.38
CA ALA A 60 0.06 15.01 -10.61
C ALA A 60 1.60 14.82 -10.63
N CYS A 61 2.10 13.69 -11.14
CA CYS A 61 3.53 13.36 -11.08
C CYS A 61 4.33 14.09 -12.17
N ILE A 62 4.86 15.27 -11.83
CA ILE A 62 5.65 16.10 -12.75
C ILE A 62 6.94 15.44 -13.29
N SER A 63 7.44 14.41 -12.62
CA SER A 63 8.66 13.68 -13.02
C SER A 63 8.38 12.44 -13.86
N GLY A 64 7.12 12.02 -13.97
CA GLY A 64 6.77 10.74 -14.61
C GLY A 64 7.24 9.51 -13.82
N ALA A 65 7.47 9.65 -12.50
CA ALA A 65 7.87 8.56 -11.61
C ALA A 65 6.70 7.65 -11.20
N LEU A 66 5.46 8.13 -11.27
CA LEU A 66 4.26 7.31 -11.11
C LEU A 66 3.73 6.88 -12.47
N ARG A 67 3.44 5.59 -12.64
CA ARG A 67 2.90 5.01 -13.88
C ARG A 67 1.86 3.95 -13.57
N VAL A 68 1.02 3.66 -14.56
CA VAL A 68 0.12 2.50 -14.54
C VAL A 68 0.79 1.42 -15.39
N GLU A 69 0.99 0.25 -14.79
CA GLU A 69 1.51 -0.93 -15.49
C GLU A 69 0.39 -1.63 -16.28
N ASP A 70 0.77 -2.54 -17.18
CA ASP A 70 -0.17 -3.29 -18.03
C ASP A 70 -1.16 -4.15 -17.21
N ASP A 71 -0.79 -4.53 -15.99
CA ASP A 71 -1.63 -5.27 -15.03
C ASP A 71 -2.52 -4.36 -14.17
N GLY A 72 -2.59 -3.07 -14.48
CA GLY A 72 -3.38 -2.07 -13.76
C GLY A 72 -2.73 -1.54 -12.48
N ARG A 73 -1.56 -2.04 -12.08
CA ARG A 73 -0.89 -1.52 -10.89
C ARG A 73 -0.36 -0.11 -11.13
N VAL A 74 -0.76 0.81 -10.27
CA VAL A 74 -0.04 2.09 -10.13
C VAL A 74 1.29 1.83 -9.42
N VAL A 75 2.44 2.18 -10.00
CA VAL A 75 3.78 1.93 -9.43
C VAL A 75 4.57 3.24 -9.29
N ILE A 76 5.44 3.32 -8.26
CA ILE A 76 6.40 4.42 -8.09
C ILE A 76 7.80 3.91 -8.45
N TYR A 77 8.41 4.55 -9.43
CA TYR A 77 9.82 4.39 -9.81
C TYR A 77 10.68 5.37 -9.01
N GLU A 78 11.26 4.89 -7.90
CA GLU A 78 11.96 5.71 -6.92
C GLU A 78 13.19 6.45 -7.48
N GLU A 79 13.84 5.85 -8.47
CA GLU A 79 14.99 6.40 -9.19
C GLU A 79 14.62 7.62 -10.05
N VAL A 80 13.37 7.72 -10.48
CA VAL A 80 12.82 8.85 -11.25
C VAL A 80 12.21 9.91 -10.32
N CYS A 81 11.74 9.50 -9.15
CA CYS A 81 11.02 10.37 -8.22
C CYS A 81 11.88 11.56 -7.77
N VAL A 82 11.43 12.79 -8.03
CA VAL A 82 12.14 14.03 -7.62
C VAL A 82 11.69 14.58 -6.26
N ALA A 83 10.92 13.80 -5.49
CA ALA A 83 10.44 14.18 -4.16
C ALA A 83 9.63 15.49 -4.08
N CYS A 84 8.90 15.85 -5.14
CA CYS A 84 8.10 17.08 -5.17
C CYS A 84 6.84 17.06 -4.27
N GLY A 85 6.37 15.87 -3.87
CA GLY A 85 5.22 15.71 -2.98
C GLY A 85 3.83 15.88 -3.62
N MET A 86 3.74 16.20 -4.91
CA MET A 86 2.43 16.41 -5.58
C MET A 86 1.53 15.18 -5.51
N CYS A 87 2.10 13.98 -5.65
CA CYS A 87 1.35 12.73 -5.51
C CYS A 87 0.76 12.54 -4.11
N VAL A 88 1.45 12.97 -3.05
CA VAL A 88 1.01 12.87 -1.66
C VAL A 88 -0.25 13.70 -1.43
N VAL A 89 -0.27 14.95 -1.90
CA VAL A 89 -1.42 15.85 -1.74
C VAL A 89 -2.58 15.51 -2.69
N SER A 90 -2.30 14.95 -3.86
CA SER A 90 -3.33 14.56 -4.84
C SER A 90 -4.10 13.28 -4.47
N CYS A 91 -3.56 12.44 -3.59
CA CYS A 91 -4.15 11.15 -3.29
C CYS A 91 -5.38 11.34 -2.36
N PRO A 92 -6.61 11.09 -2.82
CA PRO A 92 -7.82 11.31 -2.01
C PRO A 92 -7.91 10.34 -0.83
N TRP A 93 -7.24 9.19 -0.93
CA TRP A 93 -7.18 8.17 0.11
C TRP A 93 -6.05 8.39 1.12
N GLY A 94 -5.18 9.39 0.90
CA GLY A 94 -4.02 9.63 1.75
C GLY A 94 -3.01 8.47 1.81
N ALA A 95 -3.04 7.58 0.81
CA ALA A 95 -2.29 6.32 0.80
C ALA A 95 -0.84 6.44 0.33
N ILE A 96 -0.43 7.62 -0.16
CA ILE A 96 0.95 7.92 -0.55
C ILE A 96 1.56 8.77 0.56
N LYS A 97 2.76 8.39 1.01
CA LYS A 97 3.46 9.06 2.12
C LYS A 97 4.92 9.32 1.75
N PRO A 98 5.56 10.35 2.32
CA PRO A 98 7.01 10.48 2.25
C PRO A 98 7.66 9.39 3.11
N ARG A 99 8.64 8.69 2.54
CA ARG A 99 9.49 7.71 3.22
C ARG A 99 10.93 8.18 3.14
N LYS A 100 11.63 8.16 4.27
CA LYS A 100 13.07 8.43 4.34
C LYS A 100 13.83 7.11 4.32
N ARG A 101 14.73 6.93 3.35
CA ARG A 101 15.62 5.77 3.24
C ARG A 101 16.99 6.24 2.78
N ASP A 102 18.06 5.76 3.41
CA ASP A 102 19.44 6.12 3.07
C ASP A 102 19.66 7.65 3.00
N GLY A 103 19.04 8.41 3.92
CA GLY A 103 19.11 9.87 3.96
C GLY A 103 18.27 10.62 2.92
N VAL A 104 17.62 9.91 1.99
CA VAL A 104 16.81 10.49 0.91
C VAL A 104 15.31 10.31 1.21
N VAL A 105 14.52 11.36 1.00
CA VAL A 105 13.06 11.29 1.09
C VAL A 105 12.48 11.05 -0.29
N LYS A 106 11.68 10.00 -0.45
CA LYS A 106 10.91 9.70 -1.67
C LYS A 106 9.46 9.41 -1.32
N ALA A 107 8.57 9.51 -2.30
CA ALA A 107 7.20 9.04 -2.11
C ALA A 107 7.18 7.50 -2.07
N ALA A 108 6.38 6.93 -1.16
CA ALA A 108 6.15 5.50 -1.02
C ALA A 108 4.66 5.23 -0.83
N LYS A 109 4.22 4.05 -1.26
CA LYS A 109 2.84 3.56 -1.18
C LYS A 109 2.83 2.05 -1.37
N CYS A 110 1.68 1.41 -1.11
CA CYS A 110 1.51 -0.01 -1.42
C CYS A 110 1.78 -0.28 -2.91
N ASP A 111 2.53 -1.34 -3.18
CA ASP A 111 2.96 -1.82 -4.50
C ASP A 111 2.39 -3.22 -4.81
N LEU A 112 1.53 -3.73 -3.92
CA LEU A 112 0.98 -5.09 -3.92
C LEU A 112 2.02 -6.21 -3.81
N CYS A 113 3.21 -5.93 -3.27
CA CYS A 113 4.28 -6.92 -3.03
C CYS A 113 4.62 -7.72 -4.31
N PRO A 114 5.24 -7.11 -5.33
CA PRO A 114 5.44 -7.73 -6.66
C PRO A 114 6.22 -9.05 -6.63
N ASP A 115 7.05 -9.28 -5.61
CA ASP A 115 7.85 -10.50 -5.44
C ASP A 115 7.08 -11.64 -4.74
N ARG A 116 5.75 -11.49 -4.54
CA ARG A 116 4.90 -12.44 -3.82
C ARG A 116 3.62 -12.75 -4.59
N GLU A 117 3.18 -14.00 -4.51
CA GLU A 117 1.85 -14.41 -4.98
C GLU A 117 0.73 -13.82 -4.10
N VAL A 118 0.98 -13.76 -2.78
CA VAL A 118 0.05 -13.16 -1.80
C VAL A 118 0.79 -12.06 -1.03
N PRO A 119 0.25 -10.81 -0.98
CA PRO A 119 0.84 -9.72 -0.23
C PRO A 119 1.08 -10.07 1.23
N ALA A 120 2.21 -9.62 1.77
CA ALA A 120 2.63 -9.98 3.13
C ALA A 120 1.58 -9.58 4.19
N CYS A 121 0.91 -8.45 4.02
CA CYS A 121 -0.16 -7.98 4.91
C CYS A 121 -1.37 -8.91 4.93
N VAL A 122 -1.75 -9.48 3.78
CA VAL A 122 -2.88 -10.41 3.62
C VAL A 122 -2.52 -11.74 4.27
N ALA A 123 -1.35 -12.30 3.93
CA ALA A 123 -0.88 -13.56 4.49
C ALA A 123 -0.72 -13.51 6.03
N ALA A 124 -0.30 -12.36 6.57
CA ALA A 124 -0.11 -12.18 8.00
C ALA A 124 -1.40 -11.91 8.78
N CYS A 125 -2.56 -11.74 8.14
CA CYS A 125 -3.79 -11.36 8.82
C CYS A 125 -4.46 -12.57 9.49
N PRO A 126 -4.41 -12.72 10.83
CA PRO A 126 -5.02 -13.88 11.50
C PRO A 126 -6.54 -13.86 11.44
N ASN A 127 -7.12 -12.67 11.25
CA ASN A 127 -8.57 -12.46 11.21
C ASN A 127 -9.15 -12.59 9.79
N ARG A 128 -8.31 -12.80 8.76
CA ARG A 128 -8.71 -12.81 7.34
C ARG A 128 -9.53 -11.56 6.94
N ALA A 129 -9.18 -10.42 7.53
CA ALA A 129 -9.83 -9.14 7.27
C ALA A 129 -9.36 -8.48 5.97
N LEU A 130 -8.25 -8.96 5.41
CA LEU A 130 -7.67 -8.49 4.16
C LEU A 130 -7.78 -9.63 3.14
N ASN A 131 -8.25 -9.31 1.94
CA ASN A 131 -8.30 -10.23 0.82
C ASN A 131 -7.49 -9.62 -0.34
N PHE A 132 -6.81 -10.48 -1.07
CA PHE A 132 -6.13 -10.12 -2.31
C PHE A 132 -6.65 -11.06 -3.38
N ASP A 133 -7.37 -10.49 -4.32
CA ASP A 133 -7.87 -11.22 -5.47
C ASP A 133 -7.18 -10.66 -6.71
N THR A 134 -6.52 -11.55 -7.44
CA THR A 134 -5.80 -11.21 -8.67
C THR A 134 -6.74 -11.05 -9.87
N ALA A 135 -7.99 -11.53 -9.77
CA ALA A 135 -9.04 -11.29 -10.74
C ALA A 135 -9.72 -9.92 -10.55
N LEU A 136 -9.68 -9.38 -9.33
CA LEU A 136 -10.15 -8.04 -8.99
C LEU A 136 -8.97 -7.05 -9.11
N GLY A 137 -8.56 -6.77 -10.35
CA GLY A 137 -7.81 -5.55 -10.64
C GLY A 137 -8.55 -4.31 -10.11
N PRO A 138 -7.93 -3.12 -10.14
CA PRO A 138 -8.68 -1.91 -9.77
C PRO A 138 -9.94 -1.81 -10.65
N GLY A 139 -11.05 -1.54 -9.98
CA GLY A 139 -12.37 -1.88 -10.49
C GLY A 139 -12.97 -3.00 -9.65
N LEU A 140 -13.55 -2.61 -8.50
CA LEU A 140 -14.55 -3.41 -7.80
C LEU A 140 -15.48 -4.03 -8.87
N GLU A 141 -15.50 -5.36 -8.99
CA GLU A 141 -16.64 -6.01 -9.63
C GLU A 141 -17.87 -5.43 -8.96
N LYS A 142 -18.73 -4.81 -9.78
CA LYS A 142 -19.99 -4.28 -9.33
C LYS A 142 -20.70 -5.42 -8.64
N VAL A 143 -20.81 -5.36 -7.31
CA VAL A 143 -21.75 -6.20 -6.58
C VAL A 143 -23.11 -5.79 -7.13
N GLU A 144 -23.71 -6.64 -7.97
CA GLU A 144 -25.07 -6.42 -8.44
C GLU A 144 -25.98 -6.37 -7.20
N GLU A 145 -26.84 -5.35 -7.13
CA GLU A 145 -27.67 -5.00 -5.97
C GLU A 145 -28.67 -6.10 -5.51
N GLU A 146 -28.64 -7.29 -6.11
CA GLU A 146 -29.66 -8.34 -5.91
C GLU A 146 -29.41 -9.27 -4.70
N GLU A 147 -28.21 -9.33 -4.11
CA GLU A 147 -27.95 -10.26 -2.98
C GLU A 147 -28.21 -9.70 -1.57
N ILE A 148 -28.68 -8.44 -1.44
CA ILE A 148 -28.86 -7.81 -0.12
C ILE A 148 -30.29 -7.99 0.46
N ILE A 149 -31.26 -8.51 -0.32
CA ILE A 149 -32.68 -8.52 0.10
C ILE A 149 -33.21 -9.92 0.53
N GLU A 150 -32.37 -10.96 0.61
CA GLU A 150 -32.81 -12.28 1.12
C GLU A 150 -31.93 -12.84 2.25
N GLY A 151 -31.80 -12.06 3.33
CA GLY A 151 -31.22 -12.50 4.60
C GLY A 151 -31.96 -11.96 5.82
#